data_AF-A0A8J9Z8D8-F1
#
_entry.id   AF-A0A8J9Z8D8-F1
#
_cell.length_a   1.000
_cell.length_b   1.000
_cell.length_c   1.000
_cell.angle_alpha   90.00
_cell.angle_beta   90.00
_cell.angle_gamma   90.00
#
_symmetry.space_group_name_H-M   'P 1'
#
loop_
_entity.id
_entity.type
_entity.pdbx_description
1 polymer ?
#
loop_
_entity_poly.entity_id
_entity_poly.type
_entity_poly.pdbx_seq_one_letter_code
_entity_poly.pdbx_strand_id
1 'polypeptide(L)'
;MVSPAWYQLPIVVAILYLVFQRQVLENSALHDTYTKDNNKTSMSCPSFTLHARTADGSCNDLDNPAMGMRLYRFGRNAPIEKTYVDEKNLLKPDPREVSNKLFKREEFIPATSINLLAAAWLQFQTHDWFDHGVNQRENPILVPLSEDDALRNRRPGVEALKVFRTVTDQTQKQNSSQDRPKTFRNTNTHWWDASQLYGSDLKTQLSLREMQDGKLKVTSGGMIPLDEKTGVEKTGFSSNWWVGLSMLHNLFTREHNVICDVLKAKYPKMTDQELFDKVRLINAAVMAKLHTVEWTPALLYNDILDVGMKANWFGLLSQLGRLGLGLEGLGSAGLGSLLGQSLPKNYLLTGIPGSTKELHGVPYSLTEEFTAVYRMHSILPDIIHLQDMNTTQRTGKTYRLKDTLFSDAFDVVEKQGMENLFYTFGVENPGALVLHNYPNTIRDLQLPETQNSEFVDMATVDVLRDRERGVPRYNELRRHLNMAPAETFQDITDDLKVAEELNETYSGDIEMVDLLVGCMAESPRPTGFAFSDTAFRLFLLMATRRFRADRFYTDYYNSATYTVEGLDWVKDATMSSVLQRHFPSLEGALRGVTNAFRPWKLQQE
;
A
#
# COMPACT_ATOMS: atom_id res chain seq x y z
N MET A 1 -0.63 -3.50 39.05
CA MET A 1 -0.41 -4.53 38.02
C MET A 1 -0.76 -3.91 36.69
N VAL A 2 0.22 -3.72 35.80
CA VAL A 2 -0.02 -3.25 34.43
C VAL A 2 -0.66 -4.40 33.66
N SER A 3 -1.80 -4.18 33.02
CA SER A 3 -2.44 -5.20 32.18
C SER A 3 -1.47 -5.60 31.05
N PRO A 4 -1.33 -6.90 30.73
CA PRO A 4 -0.44 -7.34 29.65
C PRO A 4 -0.84 -6.70 28.32
N ALA A 5 0.16 -6.37 27.50
CA ALA A 5 -0.09 -5.84 26.16
C ALA A 5 -0.81 -6.88 25.30
N TRP A 6 -1.60 -6.44 24.31
CA TRP A 6 -2.46 -7.35 23.54
C TRP A 6 -1.68 -8.46 22.81
N TYR A 7 -0.45 -8.16 22.37
CA TYR A 7 0.44 -9.09 21.67
C TYR A 7 1.15 -10.07 22.62
N GLN A 8 0.94 -9.94 23.93
CA GLN A 8 1.40 -10.89 24.95
C GLN A 8 0.29 -11.85 25.40
N LEU A 9 -0.94 -11.65 24.92
CA LEU A 9 -2.09 -12.50 25.24
C LEU A 9 -2.04 -13.82 24.45
N PRO A 10 -2.67 -14.89 24.94
CA PRO A 10 -2.87 -16.10 24.16
C PRO A 10 -3.57 -15.79 22.83
N ILE A 11 -3.18 -16.49 21.75
CA ILE A 11 -3.56 -16.16 20.36
C ILE A 11 -5.06 -15.89 20.18
N VAL A 12 -5.93 -16.76 20.70
CA VAL A 12 -7.39 -16.60 20.58
C VAL A 12 -7.89 -15.35 21.29
N VAL A 13 -7.36 -15.05 22.49
CA VAL A 13 -7.73 -13.86 23.27
C VAL A 13 -7.24 -12.59 22.56
N ALA A 14 -6.03 -12.62 22.00
CA ALA A 14 -5.48 -11.51 21.24
C ALA A 14 -6.29 -11.23 19.95
N ILE A 15 -6.71 -12.26 19.24
CA ILE A 15 -7.58 -12.12 18.05
C ILE A 15 -8.93 -11.49 18.44
N LEU A 16 -9.56 -11.96 19.52
CA LEU A 16 -10.82 -11.37 20.00
C LEU A 16 -10.63 -9.91 20.41
N TYR A 17 -9.50 -9.57 21.05
CA TYR A 17 -9.14 -8.19 21.34
C TYR A 17 -9.03 -7.35 20.07
N LEU A 18 -8.33 -7.82 19.03
CA LEU A 18 -8.20 -7.11 17.76
C LEU A 18 -9.54 -6.95 17.04
N VAL A 19 -10.42 -7.96 17.09
CA VAL A 19 -11.79 -7.87 16.55
C VAL A 19 -12.58 -6.78 17.27
N PHE A 20 -12.52 -6.74 18.60
CA PHE A 20 -13.18 -5.71 19.39
C PHE A 20 -12.63 -4.31 19.07
N GLN A 21 -11.30 -4.15 19.04
CA GLN A 21 -10.68 -2.87 18.68
C GLN A 21 -11.06 -2.42 17.28
N ARG A 22 -11.11 -3.34 16.30
CA ARG A 22 -11.58 -3.03 14.95
C ARG A 22 -13.03 -2.53 14.98
N GLN A 23 -13.92 -3.18 15.73
CA GLN A 23 -15.31 -2.77 15.83
C GLN A 23 -15.47 -1.38 16.47
N VAL A 24 -14.65 -1.06 17.49
CA VAL A 24 -14.61 0.30 18.06
C VAL A 24 -14.24 1.31 16.96
N LEU A 25 -13.16 1.05 16.22
CA LEU A 25 -12.69 1.92 15.14
C LEU A 25 -13.69 2.03 13.97
N GLU A 26 -14.38 0.94 13.61
CA GLU A 26 -15.44 0.95 12.58
C GLU A 26 -16.58 1.91 12.95
N ASN A 27 -16.86 2.09 14.25
CA ASN A 27 -17.90 3.00 14.74
C ASN A 27 -17.42 4.44 14.96
N SER A 28 -16.14 4.64 15.30
CA SER A 28 -15.63 5.94 15.76
C SER A 28 -14.69 6.65 14.79
N ALA A 29 -14.07 5.93 13.85
CA ALA A 29 -12.95 6.40 13.04
C ALA A 29 -13.23 6.27 11.53
N LEU A 30 -14.49 6.37 11.12
CA LEU A 30 -14.88 6.46 9.71
C LEU A 30 -15.71 7.71 9.50
N HIS A 31 -15.20 8.66 8.72
CA HIS A 31 -15.87 9.94 8.48
C HIS A 31 -15.94 10.25 6.98
N ASP A 32 -17.16 10.50 6.50
CA ASP A 32 -17.41 10.98 5.14
C ASP A 32 -17.08 12.47 5.04
N THR A 33 -16.33 12.85 4.01
CA THR A 33 -16.00 14.25 3.71
C THR A 33 -17.06 14.92 2.84
N TYR A 34 -17.99 14.17 2.24
CA TYR A 34 -19.17 14.71 1.58
C TYR A 34 -20.28 15.09 2.59
N THR A 35 -20.98 16.19 2.33
CA THR A 35 -22.25 16.55 3.01
C THR A 35 -23.44 16.35 2.09
N LYS A 36 -24.64 16.42 2.68
CA LYS A 36 -25.92 16.44 1.94
C LYS A 36 -25.98 17.54 0.87
N ASP A 37 -25.28 18.66 1.08
CA ASP A 37 -25.24 19.78 0.14
C ASP A 37 -24.31 19.55 -1.06
N ASN A 38 -23.39 18.57 -0.96
CA ASN A 38 -22.59 18.17 -2.11
C ASN A 38 -23.47 17.36 -3.08
N ASN A 39 -23.51 17.77 -4.35
CA ASN A 39 -24.19 17.00 -5.37
C ASN A 39 -23.43 15.67 -5.53
N LYS A 40 -24.00 14.55 -5.08
CA LYS A 40 -23.50 13.24 -5.49
C LYS A 40 -23.75 13.10 -6.99
N THR A 41 -22.73 12.70 -7.74
CA THR A 41 -22.85 12.48 -9.19
C THR A 41 -23.94 11.44 -9.45
N SER A 42 -25.06 11.86 -10.04
CA SER A 42 -26.11 10.93 -10.49
C SER A 42 -25.59 10.21 -11.73
N MET A 43 -25.43 8.89 -11.61
CA MET A 43 -24.91 8.01 -12.65
C MET A 43 -25.78 6.76 -12.69
N SER A 44 -26.05 6.24 -13.89
CA SER A 44 -26.69 4.94 -14.09
C SER A 44 -25.63 3.89 -14.32
N CYS A 45 -25.78 2.71 -13.71
CA CYS A 45 -24.84 1.61 -13.89
C CYS A 45 -25.26 0.69 -15.04
N PRO A 46 -24.43 0.57 -16.10
CA PRO A 46 -24.69 -0.37 -17.18
C PRO A 46 -24.71 -1.82 -16.67
N SER A 47 -25.47 -2.70 -17.33
CA SER A 47 -25.62 -4.10 -16.92
C SER A 47 -24.31 -4.88 -16.89
N PHE A 48 -23.35 -4.57 -17.76
CA PHE A 48 -22.04 -5.25 -17.77
C PHE A 48 -21.27 -5.08 -16.45
N THR A 49 -21.53 -4.00 -15.69
CA THR A 49 -20.86 -3.74 -14.41
C THR A 49 -21.16 -4.81 -13.37
N LEU A 50 -22.27 -5.54 -13.50
CA LEU A 50 -22.60 -6.68 -12.63
C LEU A 50 -21.55 -7.80 -12.70
N HIS A 51 -20.71 -7.82 -13.75
CA HIS A 51 -19.75 -8.90 -13.97
C HIS A 51 -18.33 -8.41 -14.24
N ALA A 52 -18.08 -7.09 -14.11
CA ALA A 52 -16.82 -6.46 -14.47
C ALA A 52 -16.52 -5.23 -13.61
N ARG A 53 -15.23 -4.96 -13.35
CA ARG A 53 -14.78 -3.70 -12.76
C ARG A 53 -14.66 -2.63 -13.85
N THR A 54 -15.30 -1.49 -13.66
CA THR A 54 -15.18 -0.34 -14.57
C THR A 54 -13.78 0.26 -14.54
N ALA A 55 -13.39 0.96 -15.60
CA ALA A 55 -12.05 1.52 -15.72
C ALA A 55 -11.74 2.62 -14.68
N ASP A 56 -12.75 3.37 -14.25
CA ASP A 56 -12.62 4.45 -13.26
C ASP A 56 -13.08 4.05 -11.85
N GLY A 57 -13.44 2.78 -11.64
CA GLY A 57 -13.93 2.29 -10.34
C GLY A 57 -15.37 2.69 -10.01
N SER A 58 -16.09 3.36 -10.91
CA SER A 58 -17.51 3.64 -10.74
C SER A 58 -18.36 2.36 -10.72
N CYS A 59 -19.58 2.46 -10.21
CA CYS A 59 -20.57 1.39 -10.21
C CYS A 59 -20.14 0.11 -9.48
N ASN A 60 -19.15 0.15 -8.57
CA ASN A 60 -18.90 -0.96 -7.63
C ASN A 60 -20.05 -1.08 -6.63
N ASP A 61 -20.42 0.05 -6.02
CA ASP A 61 -21.67 0.17 -5.28
C ASP A 61 -22.80 0.60 -6.22
N LEU A 62 -23.84 -0.22 -6.33
CA LEU A 62 -24.96 0.02 -7.25
C LEU A 62 -25.91 1.11 -6.74
N ASP A 63 -25.96 1.34 -5.42
CA ASP A 63 -26.81 2.35 -4.79
C ASP A 63 -26.11 3.71 -4.74
N ASN A 64 -24.77 3.70 -4.70
CA ASN A 64 -23.91 4.88 -4.79
C ASN A 64 -22.83 4.70 -5.88
N PRO A 65 -23.19 4.85 -7.18
CA PRO A 65 -22.30 4.58 -8.30
C PRO A 65 -20.97 5.34 -8.32
N ALA A 66 -20.91 6.52 -7.71
CA ALA A 66 -19.68 7.32 -7.64
C ALA A 66 -18.72 6.87 -6.51
N MET A 67 -19.17 6.00 -5.61
CA MET A 67 -18.37 5.59 -4.44
C MET A 67 -17.06 4.93 -4.87
N GLY A 68 -15.96 5.43 -4.32
CA GLY A 68 -14.62 4.88 -4.56
C GLY A 68 -14.06 5.06 -5.98
N MET A 69 -14.79 5.72 -6.88
CA MET A 69 -14.31 5.96 -8.24
C MET A 69 -13.13 6.97 -8.25
N ARG A 70 -12.45 7.07 -9.38
CA ARG A 70 -11.45 8.10 -9.64
C ARG A 70 -12.04 9.50 -9.44
N LEU A 71 -11.30 10.37 -8.74
CA LEU A 71 -11.70 11.70 -8.28
C LEU A 71 -12.76 11.71 -7.16
N TYR A 72 -13.05 10.57 -6.54
CA TYR A 72 -13.80 10.57 -5.28
C TYR A 72 -12.91 11.10 -4.14
N ARG A 73 -13.49 11.87 -3.20
CA ARG A 73 -12.73 12.43 -2.07
C ARG A 73 -12.10 11.35 -1.22
N PHE A 74 -10.95 11.68 -0.62
CA PHE A 74 -10.48 10.94 0.54
C PHE A 74 -11.44 11.13 1.71
N GLY A 75 -11.69 10.05 2.45
CA GLY A 75 -12.35 10.10 3.75
C GLY A 75 -11.38 10.54 4.85
N ARG A 76 -11.84 10.49 6.10
CA ARG A 76 -11.01 10.70 7.29
C ARG A 76 -11.19 9.59 8.31
N ASN A 77 -10.11 9.26 9.02
CA ASN A 77 -10.16 8.43 10.23
C ASN A 77 -10.15 9.24 11.53
N ALA A 78 -9.82 10.53 11.47
CA ALA A 78 -10.04 11.46 12.55
C ALA A 78 -11.36 12.23 12.36
N PRO A 79 -12.01 12.70 13.44
CA PRO A 79 -13.19 13.54 13.35
C PRO A 79 -12.95 14.78 12.49
N ILE A 80 -13.91 15.16 11.65
CA ILE A 80 -13.76 16.23 10.65
C ILE A 80 -13.34 17.56 11.29
N GLU A 81 -13.85 17.88 12.47
CA GLU A 81 -13.50 19.08 13.22
C GLU A 81 -12.04 19.13 13.69
N LYS A 82 -11.32 18.01 13.63
CA LYS A 82 -9.89 17.89 13.97
C LYS A 82 -8.98 17.86 12.75
N THR A 83 -9.52 17.97 11.53
CA THR A 83 -8.73 17.88 10.29
C THR A 83 -8.48 19.23 9.62
N TYR A 84 -8.57 20.33 10.37
CA TYR A 84 -8.19 21.65 9.86
C TYR A 84 -6.67 21.76 9.72
N VAL A 85 -6.23 22.49 8.71
CA VAL A 85 -4.81 22.82 8.55
C VAL A 85 -4.41 23.81 9.63
N ASP A 86 -3.40 23.47 10.44
CA ASP A 86 -2.77 24.43 11.34
C ASP A 86 -1.83 25.35 10.54
N GLU A 87 -2.42 26.36 9.90
CA GLU A 87 -1.70 27.30 9.04
C GLU A 87 -0.60 28.07 9.82
N LYS A 88 -0.76 28.26 11.15
CA LYS A 88 0.24 28.95 11.98
C LYS A 88 1.48 28.11 12.22
N ASN A 89 1.32 26.79 12.29
CA ASN A 89 2.39 25.85 12.58
C ASN A 89 2.75 24.95 11.40
N LEU A 90 2.35 25.31 10.17
CA LEU A 90 2.62 24.55 8.96
C LEU A 90 4.13 24.27 8.78
N LEU A 91 4.97 25.26 9.07
CA LEU A 91 6.44 25.16 9.02
C LEU A 91 7.09 24.99 10.40
N LYS A 92 6.34 24.55 11.44
CA LYS A 92 6.84 24.41 12.80
C LYS A 92 6.71 22.98 13.34
N PRO A 93 7.81 22.37 13.82
CA PRO A 93 9.21 22.76 13.57
C PRO A 93 9.52 22.76 12.06
N ASP A 94 10.65 23.32 11.66
CA ASP A 94 11.01 23.41 10.24
C ASP A 94 11.04 22.00 9.61
N PRO A 95 10.25 21.71 8.55
CA PRO A 95 10.22 20.39 7.91
C PRO A 95 11.60 19.93 7.40
N ARG A 96 12.46 20.86 6.98
CA ARG A 96 13.83 20.55 6.54
C ARG A 96 14.73 20.20 7.73
N GLU A 97 14.55 20.88 8.86
CA GLU A 97 15.25 20.50 10.10
C GLU A 97 14.85 19.08 10.54
N VAL A 98 13.55 18.76 10.50
CA VAL A 98 13.05 17.39 10.77
C VAL A 98 13.68 16.38 9.80
N SER A 99 13.74 16.68 8.50
CA SER A 99 14.42 15.85 7.50
C SER A 99 15.90 15.62 7.84
N ASN A 100 16.63 16.68 8.19
CA ASN A 100 18.06 16.63 8.46
C ASN A 100 18.41 15.94 9.78
N LYS A 101 17.64 16.18 10.83
CA LYS A 101 17.95 15.74 12.19
C LYS A 101 17.36 14.37 12.52
N LEU A 102 16.15 14.05 12.06
CA LEU A 102 15.43 12.85 12.48
C LEU A 102 15.33 11.78 11.39
N PHE A 103 15.36 12.16 10.11
CA PHE A 103 15.18 11.20 9.01
C PHE A 103 16.48 10.78 8.34
N LYS A 104 17.47 11.67 8.24
CA LYS A 104 18.74 11.43 7.53
C LYS A 104 19.33 10.06 7.91
N ARG A 105 19.52 9.19 6.92
CA ARG A 105 20.26 7.94 7.11
C ARG A 105 21.75 8.21 7.24
N GLU A 106 22.31 7.91 8.41
CA GLU A 106 23.76 7.90 8.64
C GLU A 106 24.35 6.51 8.37
N GLU A 107 23.67 5.46 8.86
CA GLU A 107 23.98 4.05 8.62
C GLU A 107 22.71 3.33 8.16
N PHE A 108 22.85 2.37 7.23
CA PHE A 108 21.71 1.59 6.78
C PHE A 108 21.29 0.58 7.86
N ILE A 109 20.08 0.74 8.37
CA ILE A 109 19.49 -0.20 9.33
C ILE A 109 18.58 -1.16 8.55
N PRO A 110 18.94 -2.45 8.38
CA PRO A 110 18.15 -3.39 7.60
C PRO A 110 16.92 -3.89 8.35
N ALA A 111 15.80 -4.05 7.65
CA ALA A 111 14.63 -4.80 8.10
C ALA A 111 14.86 -6.30 7.87
N THR A 112 15.51 -6.97 8.81
CA THR A 112 15.98 -8.36 8.65
C THR A 112 14.86 -9.42 8.60
N SER A 113 13.63 -9.07 8.96
CA SER A 113 12.47 -9.98 8.91
C SER A 113 11.85 -10.11 7.51
N ILE A 114 12.16 -9.19 6.60
CA ILE A 114 11.59 -9.12 5.25
C ILE A 114 12.69 -8.94 4.20
N ASN A 115 12.37 -9.23 2.95
CA ASN A 115 13.27 -9.02 1.83
C ASN A 115 12.90 -7.76 1.01
N LEU A 116 13.78 -7.37 0.10
CA LEU A 116 13.63 -6.17 -0.73
C LEU A 116 12.44 -6.30 -1.71
N LEU A 117 12.02 -7.51 -2.06
CA LEU A 117 10.76 -7.73 -2.80
C LEU A 117 9.55 -7.18 -2.04
N ALA A 118 9.55 -7.22 -0.70
CA ALA A 118 8.49 -6.63 0.11
C ALA A 118 8.42 -5.09 -0.04
N ALA A 119 9.56 -4.42 -0.26
CA ALA A 119 9.62 -2.98 -0.54
C ALA A 119 9.04 -2.63 -1.92
N ALA A 120 9.41 -3.40 -2.94
CA ALA A 120 8.84 -3.26 -4.29
C ALA A 120 7.32 -3.46 -4.28
N TRP A 121 6.86 -4.50 -3.58
CA TRP A 121 5.44 -4.80 -3.44
C TRP A 121 4.66 -3.68 -2.76
N LEU A 122 5.23 -3.07 -1.73
CA LEU A 122 4.60 -1.97 -1.02
C LEU A 122 4.25 -0.82 -1.98
N GLN A 123 5.24 -0.36 -2.74
CA GLN A 123 5.02 0.74 -3.67
C GLN A 123 4.07 0.32 -4.81
N PHE A 124 4.24 -0.89 -5.35
CA PHE A 124 3.36 -1.45 -6.38
C PHE A 124 1.89 -1.42 -5.95
N GLN A 125 1.60 -1.76 -4.68
CA GLN A 125 0.25 -1.69 -4.15
C GLN A 125 -0.24 -0.27 -3.86
N THR A 126 0.61 0.64 -3.37
CA THR A 126 0.17 2.04 -3.13
C THR A 126 -0.23 2.75 -4.42
N HIS A 127 0.38 2.40 -5.56
CA HIS A 127 -0.01 2.92 -6.87
C HIS A 127 -1.36 2.40 -7.39
N ASP A 128 -1.93 1.37 -6.77
CA ASP A 128 -3.32 0.97 -7.01
C ASP A 128 -4.28 1.91 -6.26
N TRP A 129 -3.90 2.26 -5.04
CA TRP A 129 -4.84 2.72 -4.04
C TRP A 129 -5.06 4.22 -4.02
N PHE A 130 -3.99 5.01 -4.09
CA PHE A 130 -4.11 6.45 -3.91
C PHE A 130 -3.04 7.26 -4.61
N ASP A 131 -3.47 8.40 -5.12
CA ASP A 131 -2.61 9.50 -5.54
C ASP A 131 -3.40 10.82 -5.38
N HIS A 132 -2.71 11.88 -4.96
CA HIS A 132 -3.30 13.21 -4.87
C HIS A 132 -3.13 14.02 -6.17
N GLY A 133 -2.48 13.42 -7.16
CA GLY A 133 -2.32 13.95 -8.50
C GLY A 133 -1.23 15.02 -8.62
N VAL A 134 -1.27 15.74 -9.74
CA VAL A 134 -0.29 16.80 -10.03
C VAL A 134 -0.50 17.97 -9.09
N ASN A 135 0.55 18.37 -8.38
CA ASN A 135 0.53 19.49 -7.45
C ASN A 135 0.33 20.83 -8.18
N GLN A 136 -0.32 21.77 -7.48
CA GLN A 136 -0.50 23.15 -7.91
C GLN A 136 0.83 23.91 -7.86
N ARG A 137 1.23 24.51 -8.98
CA ARG A 137 2.53 25.18 -9.09
C ARG A 137 2.49 26.64 -8.68
N GLU A 138 1.34 27.27 -8.75
CA GLU A 138 1.15 28.62 -8.25
C GLU A 138 1.26 28.61 -6.72
N ASN A 139 1.95 29.60 -6.16
CA ASN A 139 2.10 29.78 -4.71
C ASN A 139 2.65 28.54 -3.97
N PRO A 140 3.85 28.06 -4.31
CA PRO A 140 4.48 26.95 -3.59
C PRO A 140 4.74 27.32 -2.13
N ILE A 141 4.76 26.32 -1.26
CA ILE A 141 5.27 26.48 0.11
C ILE A 141 6.79 26.60 0.02
N LEU A 142 7.34 27.69 0.56
CA LEU A 142 8.78 27.91 0.65
C LEU A 142 9.25 27.43 2.02
N VAL A 143 10.03 26.36 2.05
CA VAL A 143 10.68 25.86 3.26
C VAL A 143 12.10 26.44 3.31
N PRO A 144 12.40 27.37 4.23
CA PRO A 144 13.70 28.03 4.26
C PRO A 144 14.83 27.03 4.53
N LEU A 145 15.97 27.24 3.89
CA LEU A 145 17.20 26.51 4.21
C LEU A 145 18.03 27.32 5.20
N SER A 146 18.57 26.69 6.24
CA SER A 146 19.58 27.34 7.10
C SER A 146 20.82 27.70 6.28
N GLU A 147 21.61 28.68 6.76
CA GLU A 147 22.82 29.13 6.05
C GLU A 147 23.86 28.01 5.87
N ASP A 148 23.91 27.08 6.82
CA ASP A 148 24.80 25.93 6.86
C ASP A 148 24.22 24.66 6.20
N ASP A 149 23.00 24.71 5.66
CA ASP A 149 22.38 23.53 5.03
C ASP A 149 23.25 23.03 3.86
N ALA A 150 23.61 21.75 3.91
CA ALA A 150 24.50 21.13 2.92
C ALA A 150 23.97 21.23 1.47
N LEU A 151 22.66 21.41 1.26
CA LEU A 151 22.08 21.65 -0.05
C LEU A 151 22.51 22.98 -0.65
N ARG A 152 22.72 24.04 0.16
CA ARG A 152 23.22 25.33 -0.33
C ARG A 152 24.61 25.20 -0.95
N ASN A 153 25.44 24.30 -0.40
CA ASN A 153 26.77 23.99 -0.95
C ASN A 153 26.67 23.21 -2.27
N ARG A 154 25.74 22.25 -2.35
CA ARG A 154 25.52 21.47 -3.58
C ARG A 154 24.82 22.27 -4.68
N ARG A 155 24.02 23.28 -4.31
CA ARG A 155 23.21 24.12 -5.21
C ARG A 155 23.32 25.60 -4.80
N PRO A 156 24.41 26.30 -5.21
CA PRO A 156 24.60 27.71 -4.88
C PRO A 156 23.43 28.58 -5.35
N GLY A 157 22.96 29.47 -4.46
CA GLY A 157 21.84 30.40 -4.75
C GLY A 157 20.45 29.85 -4.43
N VAL A 158 20.33 28.61 -3.95
CA VAL A 158 19.05 28.08 -3.44
C VAL A 158 18.92 28.43 -1.95
N GLU A 159 17.96 29.29 -1.62
CA GLU A 159 17.72 29.74 -0.22
C GLU A 159 16.54 29.03 0.46
N ALA A 160 15.67 28.39 -0.33
CA ALA A 160 14.51 27.66 0.16
C ALA A 160 14.15 26.49 -0.76
N LEU A 161 13.63 25.40 -0.18
CA LEU A 161 12.97 24.33 -0.93
C LEU A 161 11.57 24.78 -1.35
N LYS A 162 11.19 24.44 -2.57
CA LYS A 162 9.84 24.68 -3.09
C LYS A 162 9.03 23.40 -2.98
N VAL A 163 7.97 23.43 -2.17
CA VAL A 163 6.98 22.35 -2.11
C VAL A 163 5.67 22.85 -2.72
N PHE A 164 5.38 22.41 -3.94
CA PHE A 164 4.12 22.73 -4.65
C PHE A 164 2.91 22.20 -3.90
N ARG A 165 1.77 22.87 -3.96
CA ARG A 165 0.63 22.55 -3.07
C ARG A 165 -0.20 21.39 -3.58
N THR A 166 -0.80 20.62 -2.67
CA THR A 166 -1.80 19.63 -3.06
C THR A 166 -3.04 20.33 -3.63
N VAL A 167 -3.56 19.89 -4.77
CA VAL A 167 -4.74 20.51 -5.39
C VAL A 167 -5.98 20.25 -4.52
N THR A 168 -6.58 21.34 -4.02
CA THR A 168 -7.82 21.28 -3.23
C THR A 168 -9.02 20.91 -4.10
N ASP A 169 -9.98 20.20 -3.52
CA ASP A 169 -11.20 19.79 -4.21
C ASP A 169 -12.11 20.99 -4.54
N GLN A 170 -12.15 21.33 -5.83
CA GLN A 170 -12.99 22.40 -6.37
C GLN A 170 -14.49 22.07 -6.33
N THR A 171 -14.89 20.82 -6.08
CA THR A 171 -16.30 20.42 -5.97
C THR A 171 -16.89 20.63 -4.57
N GLN A 172 -16.04 20.96 -3.59
CA GLN A 172 -16.48 21.35 -2.25
C GLN A 172 -17.17 22.72 -2.32
N LYS A 173 -18.51 22.73 -2.22
CA LYS A 173 -19.28 23.98 -2.18
C LYS A 173 -18.86 24.80 -0.94
N GLN A 174 -18.37 26.01 -1.18
CA GLN A 174 -17.98 26.97 -0.15
C GLN A 174 -19.16 27.77 0.42
N ASN A 175 -20.37 27.63 -0.16
CA ASN A 175 -21.53 28.47 0.13
C ASN A 175 -22.42 27.98 1.31
N SER A 176 -22.05 26.92 2.03
CA SER A 176 -22.74 26.57 3.28
C SER A 176 -22.23 27.46 4.40
N SER A 177 -23.12 27.91 5.28
CA SER A 177 -22.85 28.79 6.45
C SER A 177 -21.88 28.22 7.50
N GLN A 178 -21.16 27.14 7.19
CA GLN A 178 -20.26 26.41 8.07
C GLN A 178 -18.86 26.38 7.43
N ASP A 179 -17.88 26.94 8.14
CA ASP A 179 -16.45 26.73 7.87
C ASP A 179 -16.15 25.23 7.93
N ARG A 180 -15.38 24.71 6.97
CA ARG A 180 -15.06 23.27 6.87
C ARG A 180 -13.62 23.06 6.41
N PRO A 181 -12.97 21.97 6.85
CA PRO A 181 -11.63 21.64 6.38
C PRO A 181 -11.58 21.44 4.86
N LYS A 182 -10.42 21.76 4.29
CA LYS A 182 -10.09 21.48 2.89
C LYS A 182 -10.16 19.97 2.64
N THR A 183 -10.72 19.60 1.49
CA THR A 183 -10.79 18.20 1.03
C THR A 183 -9.96 18.00 -0.23
N PHE A 184 -9.54 16.75 -0.48
CA PHE A 184 -8.72 16.37 -1.62
C PHE A 184 -9.35 15.15 -2.31
N ARG A 185 -9.07 15.01 -3.61
CA ARG A 185 -9.62 13.93 -4.43
C ARG A 185 -8.51 12.95 -4.79
N ASN A 186 -8.84 11.67 -4.78
CA ASN A 186 -7.93 10.62 -5.22
C ASN A 186 -7.91 10.57 -6.75
N THR A 187 -6.75 10.67 -7.39
CA THR A 187 -6.61 10.52 -8.84
C THR A 187 -6.52 9.07 -9.30
N ASN A 188 -6.43 8.14 -8.35
CA ASN A 188 -6.66 6.71 -8.55
C ASN A 188 -8.10 6.32 -8.17
N THR A 189 -8.47 5.07 -8.45
CA THR A 189 -9.66 4.48 -7.80
C THR A 189 -9.30 4.13 -6.35
N HIS A 190 -10.26 4.21 -5.42
CA HIS A 190 -10.04 3.80 -4.03
C HIS A 190 -10.12 2.28 -3.86
N TRP A 191 -10.61 1.58 -4.88
CA TRP A 191 -10.82 0.14 -4.85
C TRP A 191 -9.49 -0.60 -4.96
N TRP A 192 -9.47 -1.84 -4.51
CA TRP A 192 -8.34 -2.73 -4.77
C TRP A 192 -8.59 -3.46 -6.08
N ASP A 193 -8.48 -2.74 -7.19
CA ASP A 193 -8.90 -3.16 -8.53
C ASP A 193 -7.76 -3.31 -9.55
N ALA A 194 -6.52 -3.31 -9.03
CA ALA A 194 -5.29 -3.42 -9.79
C ALA A 194 -5.10 -2.27 -10.81
N SER A 195 -5.60 -1.07 -10.50
CA SER A 195 -5.48 0.12 -11.35
C SER A 195 -4.03 0.54 -11.63
N GLN A 196 -3.06 0.14 -10.80
CA GLN A 196 -1.64 0.31 -11.13
C GLN A 196 -1.28 -0.40 -12.44
N LEU A 197 -1.93 -1.52 -12.74
CA LEU A 197 -1.73 -2.28 -13.98
C LEU A 197 -2.71 -1.83 -15.08
N TYR A 198 -3.98 -1.59 -14.73
CA TYR A 198 -5.06 -1.39 -15.71
C TYR A 198 -5.42 0.08 -15.99
N GLY A 199 -4.84 1.03 -15.25
CA GLY A 199 -5.23 2.43 -15.25
C GLY A 199 -6.48 2.71 -14.42
N SER A 200 -6.66 3.98 -14.06
CA SER A 200 -7.83 4.50 -13.33
C SER A 200 -8.82 5.25 -14.22
N ASP A 201 -8.70 5.12 -15.55
CA ASP A 201 -9.63 5.69 -16.52
C ASP A 201 -9.66 4.86 -17.81
N LEU A 202 -10.75 5.00 -18.56
CA LEU A 202 -10.99 4.20 -19.77
C LEU A 202 -9.95 4.46 -20.88
N LYS A 203 -9.47 5.71 -21.02
CA LYS A 203 -8.50 6.05 -22.07
C LYS A 203 -7.17 5.36 -21.77
N THR A 204 -6.71 5.42 -20.54
CA THR A 204 -5.50 4.72 -20.10
C THR A 204 -5.67 3.22 -20.29
N GLN A 205 -6.74 2.62 -19.76
CA GLN A 205 -7.02 1.19 -19.89
C GLN A 205 -6.99 0.71 -21.35
N LEU A 206 -7.71 1.37 -22.25
CA LEU A 206 -7.73 1.00 -23.67
C LEU A 206 -6.35 1.12 -24.33
N SER A 207 -5.50 2.05 -23.88
CA SER A 207 -4.16 2.21 -24.43
C SER A 207 -3.23 1.03 -24.10
N LEU A 208 -3.50 0.32 -23.00
CA LEU A 208 -2.71 -0.79 -22.47
C LEU A 208 -3.14 -2.15 -23.02
N ARG A 209 -4.37 -2.26 -23.54
CA ARG A 209 -4.95 -3.52 -24.04
C ARG A 209 -4.50 -3.85 -25.45
N GLU A 210 -4.21 -5.12 -25.68
CA GLU A 210 -3.96 -5.67 -27.02
C GLU A 210 -5.23 -5.65 -27.89
N MET A 211 -6.40 -5.66 -27.24
CA MET A 211 -7.72 -5.79 -27.89
C MET A 211 -7.90 -7.14 -28.62
N GLN A 212 -7.12 -8.14 -28.22
CA GLN A 212 -7.20 -9.51 -28.68
C GLN A 212 -7.11 -10.46 -27.48
N ASP A 213 -8.04 -11.42 -27.42
CA ASP A 213 -8.12 -12.47 -26.39
C ASP A 213 -8.05 -11.95 -24.93
N GLY A 214 -8.48 -10.70 -24.71
CA GLY A 214 -8.51 -10.06 -23.40
C GLY A 214 -7.14 -9.60 -22.89
N LYS A 215 -6.07 -9.71 -23.68
CA LYS A 215 -4.69 -9.50 -23.25
C LYS A 215 -4.28 -8.02 -23.09
N LEU A 216 -3.23 -7.82 -22.29
CA LEU A 216 -2.45 -6.59 -22.24
C LEU A 216 -1.28 -6.64 -23.24
N LYS A 217 -0.92 -5.47 -23.76
CA LYS A 217 0.19 -5.30 -24.71
C LYS A 217 1.52 -5.72 -24.10
N VAL A 218 2.28 -6.50 -24.85
CA VAL A 218 3.68 -6.84 -24.57
C VAL A 218 4.48 -6.81 -25.87
N THR A 219 5.79 -6.58 -25.78
CA THR A 219 6.72 -6.69 -26.90
C THR A 219 6.91 -8.16 -27.29
N SER A 220 7.62 -8.42 -28.39
CA SER A 220 8.00 -9.79 -28.79
C SER A 220 8.85 -10.51 -27.73
N GLY A 221 9.57 -9.76 -26.90
CA GLY A 221 10.32 -10.29 -25.75
C GLY A 221 9.46 -10.55 -24.51
N GLY A 222 8.15 -10.31 -24.57
CA GLY A 222 7.22 -10.50 -23.44
C GLY A 222 7.31 -9.43 -22.36
N MET A 223 7.97 -8.29 -22.64
CA MET A 223 8.08 -7.14 -21.74
C MET A 223 7.01 -6.10 -22.05
N ILE A 224 6.66 -5.25 -21.09
CA ILE A 224 5.76 -4.13 -21.33
C ILE A 224 6.44 -3.11 -22.26
N PRO A 225 5.75 -2.56 -23.28
CA PRO A 225 6.31 -1.49 -24.10
C PRO A 225 6.64 -0.24 -23.27
N LEU A 226 7.76 0.41 -23.56
CA LEU A 226 8.12 1.67 -22.91
C LEU A 226 7.28 2.83 -23.45
N ASP A 227 6.96 3.78 -22.57
CA ASP A 227 6.42 5.06 -22.96
C ASP A 227 7.55 5.92 -23.54
N GLU A 228 7.38 6.34 -24.81
CA GLU A 228 8.40 7.06 -25.58
C GLU A 228 8.86 8.37 -24.93
N LYS A 229 8.04 8.98 -24.07
CA LYS A 229 8.38 10.24 -23.42
C LYS A 229 9.22 10.01 -22.18
N THR A 230 8.83 9.03 -21.38
CA THR A 230 9.37 8.82 -20.04
C THR A 230 10.47 7.77 -19.98
N GLY A 231 10.53 6.86 -20.96
CA GLY A 231 11.47 5.74 -20.96
C GLY A 231 11.14 4.65 -19.92
N VAL A 232 9.97 4.71 -19.29
CA VAL A 232 9.50 3.67 -18.34
C VAL A 232 8.37 2.87 -18.95
N GLU A 233 8.06 1.71 -18.36
CA GLU A 233 6.98 0.85 -18.84
C GLU A 233 5.63 1.57 -18.88
N LYS A 234 4.92 1.43 -20.02
CA LYS A 234 3.60 1.99 -20.19
C LYS A 234 2.56 1.12 -19.47
N THR A 235 2.19 1.53 -18.27
CA THR A 235 1.22 0.84 -17.40
C THR A 235 0.08 1.76 -16.98
N GLY A 236 -0.62 1.47 -15.87
CA GLY A 236 -1.65 2.35 -15.33
C GLY A 236 -1.12 3.73 -14.93
N PHE A 237 0.19 3.85 -14.71
CA PHE A 237 0.90 5.11 -14.43
C PHE A 237 2.37 5.02 -14.90
N SER A 238 3.10 6.14 -14.86
CA SER A 238 4.51 6.22 -15.28
C SER A 238 5.37 7.23 -14.46
N SER A 239 4.88 7.66 -13.30
CA SER A 239 5.58 8.59 -12.40
C SER A 239 6.23 7.88 -11.21
N ASN A 240 7.21 8.54 -10.56
CA ASN A 240 7.88 8.06 -9.33
C ASN A 240 8.36 6.59 -9.40
N TRP A 241 9.10 6.26 -10.45
CA TRP A 241 9.39 4.88 -10.85
C TRP A 241 10.77 4.38 -10.38
N TRP A 242 10.90 3.08 -10.10
CA TRP A 242 12.18 2.40 -9.87
C TRP A 242 12.14 0.93 -10.31
N VAL A 243 13.30 0.28 -10.37
CA VAL A 243 13.45 -1.11 -10.86
C VAL A 243 12.51 -2.12 -10.20
N GLY A 244 12.17 -1.95 -8.91
CA GLY A 244 11.22 -2.83 -8.24
C GLY A 244 9.80 -2.79 -8.85
N LEU A 245 9.37 -1.63 -9.34
CA LEU A 245 8.11 -1.48 -10.07
C LEU A 245 8.23 -2.12 -11.47
N SER A 246 9.32 -1.89 -12.20
CA SER A 246 9.57 -2.56 -13.48
C SER A 246 9.41 -4.08 -13.37
N MET A 247 9.99 -4.69 -12.34
CA MET A 247 9.87 -6.13 -12.08
C MET A 247 8.42 -6.58 -11.87
N LEU A 248 7.70 -5.94 -10.94
CA LEU A 248 6.35 -6.37 -10.56
C LEU A 248 5.31 -6.09 -11.64
N HIS A 249 5.40 -4.97 -12.34
CA HIS A 249 4.50 -4.66 -13.45
C HIS A 249 4.66 -5.68 -14.59
N ASN A 250 5.90 -6.01 -14.98
CA ASN A 250 6.13 -7.04 -16.00
C ASN A 250 5.63 -8.42 -15.53
N LEU A 251 5.85 -8.79 -14.27
CA LEU A 251 5.36 -10.05 -13.71
C LEU A 251 3.83 -10.17 -13.77
N PHE A 252 3.10 -9.16 -13.26
CA PHE A 252 1.64 -9.23 -13.19
C PHE A 252 0.94 -8.94 -14.52
N THR A 253 1.62 -8.31 -15.49
CA THR A 253 1.17 -8.27 -16.89
C THR A 253 1.22 -9.65 -17.52
N ARG A 254 2.32 -10.38 -17.30
CA ARG A 254 2.46 -11.77 -17.74
C ARG A 254 1.46 -12.70 -17.05
N GLU A 255 1.24 -12.54 -15.74
CA GLU A 255 0.22 -13.30 -15.01
C GLU A 255 -1.18 -13.05 -15.60
N HIS A 256 -1.55 -11.81 -15.88
CA HIS A 256 -2.80 -11.49 -16.58
C HIS A 256 -2.90 -12.23 -17.93
N ASN A 257 -1.89 -12.11 -18.79
CA ASN A 257 -1.93 -12.71 -20.12
C ASN A 257 -2.02 -14.25 -20.08
N VAL A 258 -1.38 -14.91 -19.10
CA VAL A 258 -1.50 -16.36 -18.91
C VAL A 258 -2.90 -16.76 -18.43
N ILE A 259 -3.51 -15.98 -17.53
CA ILE A 259 -4.90 -16.25 -17.13
C ILE A 259 -5.84 -16.08 -18.33
N CYS A 260 -5.61 -15.10 -19.22
CA CYS A 260 -6.36 -14.97 -20.47
C CYS A 260 -6.28 -16.24 -21.31
N ASP A 261 -5.09 -16.82 -21.49
CA ASP A 261 -4.89 -18.06 -22.25
C ASP A 261 -5.65 -19.24 -21.64
N VAL A 262 -5.60 -19.38 -20.31
CA VAL A 262 -6.30 -20.45 -19.59
C VAL A 262 -7.81 -20.31 -19.72
N LEU A 263 -8.35 -19.10 -19.53
CA LEU A 263 -9.79 -18.87 -19.68
C LEU A 263 -10.24 -19.00 -21.13
N LYS A 264 -9.46 -18.54 -22.12
CA LYS A 264 -9.78 -18.69 -23.54
C LYS A 264 -9.86 -20.17 -23.94
N ALA A 265 -8.94 -20.99 -23.45
CA ALA A 265 -8.95 -22.43 -23.71
C ALA A 265 -10.20 -23.10 -23.12
N LYS A 266 -10.64 -22.69 -21.93
CA LYS A 266 -11.83 -23.23 -21.28
C LYS A 266 -13.14 -22.70 -21.87
N TYR A 267 -13.15 -21.42 -22.21
CA TYR A 267 -14.32 -20.67 -22.66
C TYR A 267 -14.07 -20.03 -24.04
N PRO A 268 -13.94 -20.83 -25.11
CA PRO A 268 -13.48 -20.36 -26.42
C PRO A 268 -14.39 -19.31 -27.07
N LYS A 269 -15.65 -19.24 -26.63
CA LYS A 269 -16.66 -18.29 -27.12
C LYS A 269 -16.62 -16.92 -26.44
N MET A 270 -15.89 -16.75 -25.33
CA MET A 270 -15.76 -15.43 -24.71
C MET A 270 -15.05 -14.47 -25.67
N THR A 271 -15.61 -13.28 -25.78
CA THR A 271 -15.04 -12.15 -26.51
C THR A 271 -13.79 -11.61 -25.80
N ASP A 272 -13.01 -10.79 -26.51
CA ASP A 272 -11.88 -10.07 -25.93
C ASP A 272 -12.30 -9.25 -24.67
N GLN A 273 -13.42 -8.54 -24.73
CA GLN A 273 -13.92 -7.75 -23.61
C GLN A 273 -14.31 -8.63 -22.41
N GLU A 274 -15.06 -9.70 -22.64
CA GLU A 274 -15.47 -10.62 -21.57
C GLU A 274 -14.26 -11.29 -20.90
N LEU A 275 -13.25 -11.68 -21.67
CA LEU A 275 -12.00 -12.23 -21.11
C LEU A 275 -11.29 -11.17 -20.27
N PHE A 276 -11.06 -9.98 -20.81
CA PHE A 276 -10.39 -8.91 -20.07
C PHE A 276 -11.08 -8.61 -18.74
N ASP A 277 -12.41 -8.49 -18.74
CA ASP A 277 -13.20 -8.18 -17.55
C ASP A 277 -13.06 -9.26 -16.46
N LYS A 278 -13.13 -10.54 -16.85
CA LYS A 278 -12.95 -11.68 -15.92
C LYS A 278 -11.53 -11.77 -15.41
N VAL A 279 -10.54 -11.61 -16.28
CA VAL A 279 -9.14 -11.74 -15.91
C VAL A 279 -8.69 -10.59 -15.01
N ARG A 280 -9.18 -9.37 -15.25
CA ARG A 280 -8.94 -8.23 -14.34
C ARG A 280 -9.45 -8.52 -12.92
N LEU A 281 -10.66 -9.09 -12.78
CA LEU A 281 -11.19 -9.50 -11.48
C LEU A 281 -10.29 -10.51 -10.77
N ILE A 282 -9.85 -11.55 -11.50
CA ILE A 282 -8.99 -12.63 -10.97
C ILE A 282 -7.63 -12.08 -10.55
N ASN A 283 -6.96 -11.32 -11.42
CA ASN A 283 -5.61 -10.82 -11.15
C ASN A 283 -5.59 -9.80 -10.00
N ALA A 284 -6.60 -8.93 -9.91
CA ALA A 284 -6.78 -8.04 -8.75
C ALA A 284 -6.95 -8.84 -7.46
N ALA A 285 -7.76 -9.90 -7.49
CA ALA A 285 -7.96 -10.76 -6.31
C ALA A 285 -6.72 -11.58 -5.94
N VAL A 286 -5.90 -12.01 -6.90
CA VAL A 286 -4.58 -12.60 -6.64
C VAL A 286 -3.72 -11.61 -5.87
N MET A 287 -3.55 -10.39 -6.37
CA MET A 287 -2.72 -9.38 -5.69
C MET A 287 -3.25 -9.06 -4.30
N ALA A 288 -4.57 -8.90 -4.15
CA ALA A 288 -5.18 -8.61 -2.86
C ALA A 288 -4.99 -9.75 -1.85
N LYS A 289 -5.07 -11.01 -2.30
CA LYS A 289 -4.77 -12.18 -1.49
C LYS A 289 -3.31 -12.22 -1.07
N LEU A 290 -2.37 -12.10 -2.01
CA LEU A 290 -0.92 -12.13 -1.74
C LEU A 290 -0.54 -11.06 -0.70
N HIS A 291 -1.09 -9.86 -0.84
CA HIS A 291 -0.85 -8.81 0.13
C HIS A 291 -1.38 -9.18 1.52
N THR A 292 -2.58 -9.75 1.59
CA THR A 292 -3.27 -10.06 2.86
C THR A 292 -2.63 -11.25 3.60
N VAL A 293 -2.31 -12.34 2.89
CA VAL A 293 -1.92 -13.61 3.53
C VAL A 293 -0.43 -13.91 3.47
N GLU A 294 0.35 -13.13 2.70
CA GLU A 294 1.81 -13.27 2.63
C GLU A 294 2.53 -11.96 3.01
N TRP A 295 2.26 -10.85 2.33
CA TRP A 295 3.01 -9.61 2.56
C TRP A 295 2.79 -9.03 3.96
N THR A 296 1.53 -8.85 4.39
CA THR A 296 1.24 -8.30 5.74
C THR A 296 1.77 -9.21 6.86
N PRO A 297 1.61 -10.54 6.81
CA PRO A 297 2.22 -11.44 7.80
C PRO A 297 3.75 -11.51 7.78
N ALA A 298 4.40 -11.14 6.66
CA ALA A 298 5.86 -10.98 6.62
C ALA A 298 6.27 -9.68 7.32
N LEU A 299 5.54 -8.59 7.09
CA LEU A 299 5.84 -7.27 7.64
C LEU A 299 5.50 -7.14 9.13
N LEU A 300 4.51 -7.88 9.63
CA LEU A 300 4.05 -7.87 11.01
C LEU A 300 4.15 -9.27 11.63
N TYR A 301 5.36 -9.81 11.67
CA TYR A 301 5.57 -11.22 11.95
C TYR A 301 5.37 -11.58 13.43
N ASN A 302 4.19 -12.09 13.76
CA ASN A 302 3.96 -12.90 14.95
C ASN A 302 2.79 -13.88 14.71
N ASP A 303 2.68 -14.91 15.55
CA ASP A 303 1.66 -15.96 15.39
C ASP A 303 0.24 -15.40 15.43
N ILE A 304 0.00 -14.35 16.21
CA ILE A 304 -1.32 -13.71 16.34
C ILE A 304 -1.74 -13.09 15.01
N LEU A 305 -0.87 -12.33 14.36
CA LEU A 305 -1.18 -11.67 13.09
C LEU A 305 -1.07 -12.61 11.88
N ASP A 306 -0.21 -13.64 11.93
CA ASP A 306 -0.24 -14.69 10.91
C ASP A 306 -1.63 -15.35 10.86
N VAL A 307 -2.17 -15.71 12.03
CA VAL A 307 -3.53 -16.25 12.15
C VAL A 307 -4.58 -15.19 11.82
N GLY A 308 -4.48 -13.97 12.37
CA GLY A 308 -5.48 -12.92 12.21
C GLY A 308 -5.65 -12.48 10.74
N MET A 309 -4.54 -12.29 10.03
CA MET A 309 -4.57 -11.92 8.61
C MET A 309 -5.08 -13.06 7.73
N LYS A 310 -4.68 -14.31 8.00
CA LYS A 310 -5.23 -15.49 7.31
C LYS A 310 -6.71 -15.69 7.63
N ALA A 311 -7.17 -15.35 8.84
CA ALA A 311 -8.58 -15.41 9.20
C ALA A 311 -9.43 -14.35 8.45
N ASN A 312 -8.89 -13.17 8.14
CA ASN A 312 -9.59 -12.21 7.28
C ASN A 312 -9.89 -12.81 5.89
N TRP A 313 -9.01 -13.66 5.34
CA TRP A 313 -9.21 -14.27 4.02
C TRP A 313 -9.92 -15.63 4.06
N PHE A 314 -9.49 -16.53 4.94
CA PHE A 314 -9.94 -17.93 5.01
C PHE A 314 -10.91 -18.23 6.16
N GLY A 315 -11.17 -17.26 7.05
CA GLY A 315 -12.00 -17.44 8.24
C GLY A 315 -11.30 -18.10 9.41
N LEU A 316 -11.74 -17.79 10.63
CA LEU A 316 -11.15 -18.30 11.87
C LEU A 316 -11.28 -19.82 12.02
N LEU A 317 -12.37 -20.43 11.52
CA LEU A 317 -12.57 -21.89 11.61
C LEU A 317 -11.43 -22.65 10.92
N SER A 318 -11.01 -22.17 9.75
CA SER A 318 -9.88 -22.76 9.01
C SER A 318 -8.56 -22.65 9.77
N GLN A 319 -8.38 -21.60 10.57
CA GLN A 319 -7.16 -21.38 11.32
C GLN A 319 -7.15 -22.14 12.64
N LEU A 320 -8.28 -22.27 13.34
CA LEU A 320 -8.39 -23.08 14.55
C LEU A 320 -8.10 -24.57 14.27
N GLY A 321 -8.52 -25.08 13.12
CA GLY A 321 -8.16 -26.42 12.67
C GLY A 321 -6.64 -26.60 12.52
N ARG A 322 -5.92 -25.57 12.05
CA ARG A 322 -4.44 -25.61 11.94
C ARG A 322 -3.72 -25.55 13.28
N LEU A 323 -4.35 -24.99 14.31
CA LEU A 323 -3.79 -24.89 15.67
C LEU A 323 -4.03 -26.17 16.51
N GLY A 324 -4.56 -27.25 15.93
CA GLY A 324 -4.80 -28.51 16.65
C GLY A 324 -5.92 -28.42 17.69
N LEU A 325 -6.76 -27.37 17.65
CA LEU A 325 -7.85 -27.14 18.61
C LEU A 325 -9.14 -27.93 18.27
N GLY A 326 -9.01 -29.13 17.69
CA GLY A 326 -10.11 -30.10 17.62
C GLY A 326 -11.22 -29.83 16.58
N LEU A 327 -10.85 -29.42 15.36
CA LEU A 327 -11.77 -29.34 14.19
C LEU A 327 -11.14 -29.98 12.93
N GLU A 328 -10.28 -30.98 13.11
CA GLU A 328 -9.44 -31.55 12.03
C GLU A 328 -10.24 -32.25 10.90
N GLY A 329 -11.52 -32.57 11.13
CA GLY A 329 -12.45 -33.08 10.11
C GLY A 329 -13.22 -32.01 9.33
N LEU A 330 -12.99 -30.72 9.60
CA LEU A 330 -13.78 -29.59 9.13
C LEU A 330 -12.92 -28.65 8.26
N GLY A 331 -12.28 -29.20 7.23
CA GLY A 331 -11.56 -28.42 6.23
C GLY A 331 -12.49 -27.44 5.48
N SER A 332 -11.92 -26.35 4.95
CA SER A 332 -12.66 -25.29 4.22
C SER A 332 -13.51 -25.80 3.06
N ALA A 333 -13.14 -26.91 2.42
CA ALA A 333 -13.91 -27.56 1.36
C ALA A 333 -15.03 -28.49 1.89
N GLY A 334 -14.90 -29.03 3.11
CA GLY A 334 -15.89 -29.94 3.72
C GLY A 334 -17.04 -29.22 4.42
N LEU A 335 -16.77 -28.10 5.10
CA LEU A 335 -17.79 -27.27 5.74
C LEU A 335 -18.65 -26.49 4.74
N GLY A 336 -18.05 -26.04 3.64
CA GLY A 336 -18.76 -25.32 2.58
C GLY A 336 -19.85 -26.17 1.92
N SER A 337 -19.65 -27.48 1.81
CA SER A 337 -20.61 -28.40 1.20
C SER A 337 -21.55 -29.09 2.20
N LEU A 338 -21.13 -29.37 3.44
CA LEU A 338 -21.98 -30.03 4.44
C LEU A 338 -22.86 -29.06 5.27
N LEU A 339 -22.44 -27.81 5.43
CA LEU A 339 -23.05 -26.83 6.35
C LEU A 339 -23.32 -25.47 5.69
N GLY A 340 -23.09 -25.35 4.38
CA GLY A 340 -23.20 -24.11 3.57
C GLY A 340 -24.58 -23.45 3.51
N GLN A 341 -25.59 -23.97 4.21
CA GLN A 341 -26.89 -23.32 4.39
C GLN A 341 -27.24 -23.01 5.85
N SER A 342 -26.46 -23.46 6.84
CA SER A 342 -26.88 -23.46 8.25
C SER A 342 -26.00 -22.65 9.20
N LEU A 343 -24.81 -22.21 8.77
CA LEU A 343 -23.99 -21.27 9.56
C LEU A 343 -24.35 -19.82 9.20
N PRO A 344 -24.42 -18.90 10.19
CA PRO A 344 -24.54 -17.48 9.89
C PRO A 344 -23.40 -17.06 8.96
N LYS A 345 -23.67 -16.20 7.96
CA LYS A 345 -22.65 -15.56 7.09
C LYS A 345 -21.76 -14.58 7.87
N ASN A 346 -21.21 -15.03 9.00
CA ASN A 346 -20.31 -14.26 9.81
C ASN A 346 -18.91 -14.38 9.23
N TYR A 347 -18.45 -13.30 8.58
CA TYR A 347 -17.14 -13.22 7.95
C TYR A 347 -15.98 -13.58 8.89
N LEU A 348 -16.14 -13.44 10.22
CA LEU A 348 -15.12 -13.85 11.18
C LEU A 348 -14.88 -15.36 11.14
N LEU A 349 -15.92 -16.15 10.90
CA LEU A 349 -15.83 -17.62 10.88
C LEU A 349 -15.38 -18.14 9.51
N THR A 350 -15.86 -17.54 8.43
CA THR A 350 -15.71 -18.05 7.05
C THR A 350 -14.73 -17.27 6.18
N GLY A 351 -14.28 -16.09 6.63
CA GLY A 351 -13.50 -15.14 5.84
C GLY A 351 -14.36 -14.06 5.19
N ILE A 352 -13.72 -12.98 4.77
CA ILE A 352 -14.38 -11.87 4.06
C ILE A 352 -14.74 -12.24 2.61
N PRO A 353 -13.89 -12.94 1.83
CA PRO A 353 -14.26 -13.42 0.49
C PRO A 353 -15.60 -14.17 0.47
N GLY A 354 -16.57 -13.65 -0.27
CA GLY A 354 -17.92 -14.26 -0.37
C GLY A 354 -18.88 -13.90 0.77
N SER A 355 -18.46 -13.06 1.72
CA SER A 355 -19.33 -12.53 2.78
C SER A 355 -20.26 -11.43 2.25
N THR A 356 -21.07 -10.83 3.12
CA THR A 356 -21.94 -9.70 2.76
C THR A 356 -21.18 -8.39 2.84
N LYS A 357 -21.35 -7.53 1.82
CA LYS A 357 -20.77 -6.18 1.79
C LYS A 357 -21.25 -5.35 2.98
N GLU A 358 -20.32 -4.65 3.63
CA GLU A 358 -20.60 -3.77 4.77
C GLU A 358 -19.81 -2.46 4.66
N LEU A 359 -20.51 -1.34 4.90
CA LEU A 359 -19.98 0.02 4.81
C LEU A 359 -19.89 0.72 6.17
N HIS A 360 -20.58 0.20 7.20
CA HIS A 360 -20.68 0.81 8.54
C HIS A 360 -21.24 2.23 8.49
N GLY A 361 -22.26 2.45 7.65
CA GLY A 361 -22.94 3.75 7.52
C GLY A 361 -22.15 4.85 6.80
N VAL A 362 -20.90 4.60 6.40
CA VAL A 362 -20.02 5.58 5.76
C VAL A 362 -19.65 5.08 4.36
N PRO A 363 -19.80 5.88 3.29
CA PRO A 363 -19.34 5.49 1.96
C PRO A 363 -17.86 5.09 1.94
N TYR A 364 -17.52 4.12 1.10
CA TYR A 364 -16.15 3.68 0.97
C TYR A 364 -15.26 4.73 0.29
N SER A 365 -14.15 4.99 0.94
CA SER A 365 -12.99 5.70 0.44
C SER A 365 -11.79 5.26 1.27
N LEU A 366 -10.60 5.37 0.70
CA LEU A 366 -9.38 5.49 1.48
C LEU A 366 -9.29 6.89 2.08
N THR A 367 -8.46 7.04 3.10
CA THR A 367 -8.43 8.23 3.94
C THR A 367 -7.08 8.92 3.89
N GLU A 368 -7.05 10.20 4.26
CA GLU A 368 -5.79 10.96 4.35
C GLU A 368 -4.84 10.35 5.38
N GLU A 369 -5.35 9.90 6.53
CA GLU A 369 -4.56 9.23 7.57
C GLU A 369 -3.99 7.89 7.07
N PHE A 370 -4.74 7.16 6.24
CA PHE A 370 -4.26 5.93 5.63
C PHE A 370 -3.12 6.19 4.63
N THR A 371 -3.19 7.27 3.84
CA THR A 371 -2.06 7.70 3.01
C THR A 371 -0.85 8.07 3.85
N ALA A 372 -1.04 8.80 4.95
CA ALA A 372 0.05 9.26 5.82
C ALA A 372 0.85 8.09 6.44
N VAL A 373 0.16 7.06 6.95
CA VAL A 373 0.86 5.90 7.56
C VAL A 373 1.49 4.94 6.55
N TYR A 374 1.22 5.10 5.26
CA TYR A 374 1.89 4.37 4.18
C TYR A 374 3.12 5.10 3.62
N ARG A 375 3.52 6.24 4.20
CA ARG A 375 4.79 6.95 3.89
C ARG A 375 6.00 6.19 4.43
N MET A 376 6.30 5.07 3.80
CA MET A 376 7.29 4.09 4.27
C MET A 376 8.59 4.16 3.46
N HIS A 377 8.97 5.35 2.99
CA HIS A 377 10.13 5.56 2.12
C HIS A 377 11.48 5.08 2.71
N SER A 378 11.61 5.02 4.05
CA SER A 378 12.75 4.41 4.75
C SER A 378 13.01 2.95 4.36
N ILE A 379 12.02 2.26 3.76
CA ILE A 379 12.15 0.88 3.29
C ILE A 379 13.12 0.75 2.10
N LEU A 380 13.36 1.81 1.34
CA LEU A 380 14.26 1.75 0.19
C LEU A 380 15.73 1.70 0.64
N PRO A 381 16.59 0.85 0.06
CA PRO A 381 18.02 0.89 0.31
C PRO A 381 18.68 2.02 -0.50
N ASP A 382 19.86 2.50 -0.10
CA ASP A 382 20.67 3.39 -0.96
C ASP A 382 21.48 2.61 -2.01
N ILE A 383 21.77 1.34 -1.73
CA ILE A 383 22.57 0.45 -2.57
C ILE A 383 21.85 -0.90 -2.66
N ILE A 384 21.72 -1.43 -3.88
CA ILE A 384 21.23 -2.78 -4.14
C ILE A 384 22.45 -3.65 -4.45
N HIS A 385 22.69 -4.69 -3.65
CA HIS A 385 23.79 -5.62 -3.87
C HIS A 385 23.31 -6.79 -4.74
N LEU A 386 23.85 -6.90 -5.96
CA LEU A 386 23.43 -7.95 -6.89
C LEU A 386 23.90 -9.32 -6.40
N GLN A 387 22.95 -10.24 -6.34
CA GLN A 387 23.21 -11.65 -6.16
C GLN A 387 23.23 -12.32 -7.54
N ASP A 388 23.95 -13.43 -7.68
CA ASP A 388 23.87 -14.28 -8.86
C ASP A 388 23.11 -15.53 -8.46
N MET A 389 22.07 -15.87 -9.20
CA MET A 389 21.28 -17.07 -8.91
C MET A 389 22.04 -18.38 -9.21
N ASN A 390 23.00 -18.33 -10.13
CA ASN A 390 23.78 -19.51 -10.55
C ASN A 390 25.01 -19.75 -9.68
N THR A 391 25.50 -18.71 -9.01
CA THR A 391 26.62 -18.81 -8.08
C THR A 391 26.12 -18.44 -6.69
N THR A 392 26.35 -19.29 -5.70
CA THR A 392 25.92 -19.07 -4.31
C THR A 392 26.65 -17.90 -3.62
N GLN A 393 27.35 -17.07 -4.40
CA GLN A 393 28.24 -16.01 -3.97
C GLN A 393 27.68 -14.63 -4.34
N ARG A 394 28.03 -13.64 -3.52
CA ARG A 394 27.80 -12.24 -3.85
C ARG A 394 28.64 -11.88 -5.07
N THR A 395 28.02 -11.28 -6.09
CA THR A 395 28.74 -10.89 -7.32
C THR A 395 29.77 -9.79 -7.09
N GLY A 396 29.70 -9.09 -5.95
CA GLY A 396 30.43 -7.86 -5.68
C GLY A 396 29.93 -6.64 -6.46
N LYS A 397 28.95 -6.82 -7.37
CA LYS A 397 28.35 -5.75 -8.16
C LYS A 397 27.22 -5.09 -7.38
N THR A 398 27.09 -3.78 -7.54
CA THR A 398 26.06 -2.99 -6.87
C THR A 398 25.42 -2.00 -7.84
N TYR A 399 24.19 -1.61 -7.53
CA TYR A 399 23.55 -0.42 -8.09
C TYR A 399 23.29 0.58 -6.96
N ARG A 400 23.54 1.87 -7.19
CA ARG A 400 23.01 2.90 -6.29
C ARG A 400 21.54 3.09 -6.63
N LEU A 401 20.70 3.38 -5.65
CA LEU A 401 19.25 3.55 -5.86
C LEU A 401 18.96 4.53 -7.00
N LYS A 402 19.69 5.65 -7.09
CA LYS A 402 19.53 6.66 -8.14
C LYS A 402 19.72 6.12 -9.55
N ASP A 403 20.58 5.11 -9.72
CA ASP A 403 20.87 4.48 -11.02
C ASP A 403 19.84 3.37 -11.34
N THR A 404 18.72 3.33 -10.61
CA THR A 404 17.60 2.40 -10.79
C THR A 404 16.25 3.11 -10.85
N LEU A 405 16.25 4.45 -10.90
CA LEU A 405 15.06 5.28 -10.93
C LEU A 405 14.69 5.67 -12.36
N PHE A 406 13.40 5.94 -12.58
CA PHE A 406 12.90 6.45 -13.86
C PHE A 406 13.36 5.60 -15.06
N SER A 407 13.86 6.22 -16.13
CA SER A 407 14.31 5.53 -17.35
C SER A 407 15.40 4.48 -17.10
N ASP A 408 16.25 4.69 -16.09
CA ASP A 408 17.35 3.76 -15.78
C ASP A 408 16.83 2.43 -15.22
N ALA A 409 15.59 2.41 -14.70
CA ALA A 409 14.98 1.21 -14.14
C ALA A 409 14.90 0.06 -15.17
N PHE A 410 14.47 0.36 -16.40
CA PHE A 410 14.32 -0.66 -17.43
C PHE A 410 15.68 -1.17 -17.92
N ASP A 411 16.69 -0.30 -18.03
CA ASP A 411 18.05 -0.68 -18.41
C ASP A 411 18.63 -1.70 -17.41
N VAL A 412 18.32 -1.56 -16.12
CA VAL A 412 18.71 -2.54 -15.09
C VAL A 412 18.01 -3.87 -15.32
N VAL A 413 16.71 -3.87 -15.63
CA VAL A 413 15.94 -5.09 -15.95
C VAL A 413 16.49 -5.79 -17.18
N GLU A 414 16.74 -5.06 -18.26
CA GLU A 414 17.27 -5.61 -19.51
C GLU A 414 18.67 -6.20 -19.31
N LYS A 415 19.54 -5.49 -18.57
CA LYS A 415 20.93 -5.92 -18.35
C LYS A 415 21.08 -7.11 -17.41
N GLN A 416 20.27 -7.18 -16.34
CA GLN A 416 20.41 -8.22 -15.31
C GLN A 416 19.49 -9.41 -15.53
N GLY A 417 18.38 -9.23 -16.26
CA GLY A 417 17.31 -10.21 -16.35
C GLY A 417 16.44 -10.24 -15.09
N MET A 418 15.14 -10.47 -15.27
CA MET A 418 14.19 -10.48 -14.16
C MET A 418 14.45 -11.60 -13.16
N GLU A 419 14.90 -12.78 -13.59
CA GLU A 419 15.17 -13.90 -12.66
C GLU A 419 16.25 -13.52 -11.64
N ASN A 420 17.35 -12.94 -12.12
CA ASN A 420 18.44 -12.56 -11.24
C ASN A 420 18.07 -11.40 -10.30
N LEU A 421 17.24 -10.47 -10.79
CA LEU A 421 16.71 -9.39 -9.96
C LEU A 421 15.72 -9.91 -8.92
N PHE A 422 14.81 -10.83 -9.26
CA PHE A 422 13.91 -11.44 -8.28
C PHE A 422 14.66 -12.23 -7.22
N TYR A 423 15.72 -12.97 -7.61
CA TYR A 423 16.60 -13.62 -6.64
C TYR A 423 17.31 -12.60 -5.74
N THR A 424 17.90 -11.55 -6.33
CA THR A 424 18.53 -10.45 -5.58
C THR A 424 17.55 -9.84 -4.56
N PHE A 425 16.35 -9.48 -5.00
CA PHE A 425 15.32 -8.88 -4.15
C PHE A 425 14.74 -9.86 -3.13
N GLY A 426 14.81 -11.17 -3.43
CA GLY A 426 14.43 -12.24 -2.52
C GLY A 426 15.39 -12.40 -1.35
N VAL A 427 16.68 -12.12 -1.56
CA VAL A 427 17.77 -12.29 -0.58
C VAL A 427 18.12 -11.01 0.17
N GLU A 428 18.16 -9.87 -0.52
CA GLU A 428 18.52 -8.57 0.06
C GLU A 428 17.45 -8.10 1.05
N ASN A 429 17.88 -7.37 2.10
CA ASN A 429 16.94 -6.74 3.04
C ASN A 429 16.65 -5.29 2.63
N PRO A 430 15.41 -4.81 2.83
CA PRO A 430 15.09 -3.40 2.72
C PRO A 430 15.49 -2.66 4.01
N GLY A 431 15.28 -1.35 4.06
CA GLY A 431 15.50 -0.56 5.28
C GLY A 431 14.40 -0.76 6.33
N ALA A 432 14.76 -0.73 7.61
CA ALA A 432 13.83 -0.66 8.72
C ALA A 432 13.08 0.67 8.75
N LEU A 433 11.78 0.64 9.08
CA LEU A 433 10.96 1.83 9.21
C LEU A 433 11.17 2.47 10.59
N VAL A 434 12.31 3.13 10.76
CA VAL A 434 12.73 3.82 11.97
C VAL A 434 13.28 5.20 11.61
N LEU A 435 13.43 6.08 12.62
CA LEU A 435 14.21 7.31 12.48
C LEU A 435 15.66 7.01 12.10
N HIS A 436 16.36 8.01 11.56
CA HIS A 436 17.75 7.91 11.08
C HIS A 436 17.98 6.85 10.00
N ASN A 437 16.94 6.52 9.23
CA ASN A 437 17.02 5.49 8.19
C ASN A 437 16.29 5.87 6.89
N TYR A 438 16.04 7.15 6.63
CA TYR A 438 15.45 7.62 5.37
C TYR A 438 16.55 7.77 4.29
N PRO A 439 16.39 7.20 3.08
CA PRO A 439 17.48 7.10 2.11
C PRO A 439 17.91 8.48 1.62
N ASN A 440 19.23 8.72 1.62
CA ASN A 440 19.77 10.02 1.20
C ASN A 440 19.51 10.28 -0.29
N THR A 441 19.44 9.23 -1.10
CA THR A 441 19.11 9.34 -2.52
C THR A 441 17.80 10.08 -2.78
N ILE A 442 16.76 9.83 -1.98
CA ILE A 442 15.43 10.47 -2.17
C ILE A 442 15.24 11.74 -1.34
N ARG A 443 16.17 12.05 -0.43
CA ARG A 443 16.28 13.37 0.21
C ARG A 443 17.02 14.40 -0.67
N ASP A 444 17.70 13.92 -1.71
CA ASP A 444 18.44 14.71 -2.70
C ASP A 444 17.99 14.34 -4.14
N LEU A 445 16.68 14.15 -4.33
CA LEU A 445 16.11 13.65 -5.57
C LEU A 445 16.02 14.75 -6.64
N GLN A 446 16.55 14.47 -7.81
CA GLN A 446 16.33 15.26 -9.01
C GLN A 446 15.31 14.54 -9.90
N LEU A 447 14.13 15.14 -10.09
CA LEU A 447 13.13 14.58 -11.01
C LEU A 447 13.60 14.73 -12.47
N PRO A 448 13.18 13.84 -13.38
CA PRO A 448 13.48 13.96 -14.81
C PRO A 448 12.71 15.14 -15.44
N GLU A 449 13.09 15.53 -16.67
CA GLU A 449 12.43 16.61 -17.42
C GLU A 449 10.94 16.34 -17.64
N THR A 450 10.57 15.08 -17.86
CA THR A 450 9.18 14.63 -17.98
C THR A 450 8.36 14.85 -16.71
N GLN A 451 9.03 15.08 -15.57
CA GLN A 451 8.46 15.42 -14.28
C GLN A 451 8.97 16.79 -13.79
N ASN A 452 9.25 17.69 -14.73
CA ASN A 452 9.55 19.11 -14.53
C ASN A 452 10.92 19.46 -13.94
N SER A 453 11.87 18.51 -13.86
CA SER A 453 13.22 18.78 -13.37
C SER A 453 13.28 19.42 -11.97
N GLU A 454 12.28 19.15 -11.14
CA GLU A 454 12.22 19.71 -9.79
C GLU A 454 13.15 18.97 -8.84
N PHE A 455 13.75 19.72 -7.92
CA PHE A 455 14.48 19.15 -6.81
C PHE A 455 13.54 18.83 -5.66
N VAL A 456 13.68 17.64 -5.10
CA VAL A 456 12.81 17.16 -4.03
C VAL A 456 13.62 16.57 -2.90
N ASP A 457 13.37 17.06 -1.68
CA ASP A 457 13.66 16.32 -0.46
C ASP A 457 12.37 15.63 0.00
N MET A 458 12.27 14.32 -0.24
CA MET A 458 11.06 13.57 0.04
C MET A 458 10.70 13.53 1.53
N ALA A 459 11.67 13.55 2.45
CA ALA A 459 11.39 13.57 3.89
C ALA A 459 10.76 14.90 4.31
N THR A 460 11.27 16.02 3.77
CA THR A 460 10.68 17.35 3.95
C THR A 460 9.25 17.39 3.40
N VAL A 461 9.03 16.83 2.19
CA VAL A 461 7.71 16.78 1.55
C VAL A 461 6.74 15.94 2.37
N ASP A 462 7.14 14.74 2.82
CA ASP A 462 6.27 13.84 3.58
C ASP A 462 5.72 14.48 4.86
N VAL A 463 6.59 15.11 5.66
CA VAL A 463 6.18 15.84 6.88
C VAL A 463 5.21 16.97 6.53
N LEU A 464 5.56 17.78 5.52
CA LEU A 464 4.77 18.94 5.16
C LEU A 464 3.41 18.55 4.55
N ARG A 465 3.30 17.42 3.85
CA ARG A 465 2.05 16.94 3.26
C ARG A 465 1.01 16.57 4.30
N ASP A 466 1.42 15.92 5.38
CA ASP A 466 0.50 15.57 6.45
C ASP A 466 -0.05 16.83 7.12
N ARG A 467 0.82 17.82 7.38
CA ARG A 467 0.43 19.13 7.91
C ARG A 467 -0.50 19.89 6.93
N GLU A 468 -0.12 19.98 5.65
CA GLU A 468 -0.89 20.66 4.60
C GLU A 468 -2.28 20.06 4.41
N ARG A 469 -2.40 18.74 4.56
CA ARG A 469 -3.66 18.01 4.38
C ARG A 469 -4.47 17.94 5.66
N GLY A 470 -4.04 18.58 6.74
CA GLY A 470 -4.77 18.57 8.01
C GLY A 470 -4.91 17.17 8.60
N VAL A 471 -3.91 16.29 8.38
CA VAL A 471 -3.80 15.03 9.12
C VAL A 471 -3.39 15.37 10.55
N PRO A 472 -4.09 14.87 11.60
CA PRO A 472 -3.70 15.16 12.97
C PRO A 472 -2.28 14.69 13.27
N ARG A 473 -1.57 15.45 14.12
CA ARG A 473 -0.26 15.07 14.65
C ARG A 473 -0.36 13.81 15.52
N TYR A 474 0.79 13.25 15.88
CA TYR A 474 0.90 11.91 16.48
C TYR A 474 -0.02 11.69 17.68
N ASN A 475 0.05 12.56 18.70
CA ASN A 475 -0.75 12.41 19.92
C ASN A 475 -2.26 12.58 19.68
N GLU A 476 -2.66 13.56 18.87
CA GLU A 476 -4.08 13.77 18.57
C GLU A 476 -4.66 12.59 17.80
N LEU A 477 -3.92 12.04 16.83
CA LEU A 477 -4.39 10.86 16.11
C LEU A 477 -4.52 9.64 17.03
N ARG A 478 -3.57 9.42 17.95
CA ARG A 478 -3.65 8.32 18.94
C ARG A 478 -4.93 8.38 19.77
N ARG A 479 -5.35 9.57 20.20
CA ARG A 479 -6.63 9.76 20.91
C ARG A 479 -7.82 9.26 20.09
N HIS A 480 -7.81 9.52 18.77
CA HIS A 480 -8.87 9.09 17.85
C HIS A 480 -8.78 7.63 17.43
N LEU A 481 -7.62 6.99 17.61
CA LEU A 481 -7.41 5.56 17.41
C LEU A 481 -7.66 4.75 18.69
N ASN A 482 -8.27 5.34 19.73
CA ASN A 482 -8.53 4.72 21.02
C ASN A 482 -7.23 4.22 21.70
N MET A 483 -6.16 5.00 21.57
CA MET A 483 -4.85 4.75 22.20
C MET A 483 -4.58 5.85 23.24
N ALA A 484 -3.81 5.52 24.27
CA ALA A 484 -3.29 6.53 25.19
C ALA A 484 -2.31 7.46 24.44
N PRO A 485 -2.44 8.78 24.52
CA PRO A 485 -1.41 9.70 24.03
C PRO A 485 -0.11 9.52 24.84
N ALA A 486 1.02 9.87 24.25
CA ALA A 486 2.28 9.94 24.99
C ALA A 486 2.29 11.20 25.88
N GLU A 487 2.76 11.10 27.13
CA GLU A 487 2.87 12.23 28.05
C GLU A 487 4.29 12.83 28.05
N THR A 488 5.28 11.99 27.75
CA THR A 488 6.71 12.31 27.65
C THR A 488 7.31 11.72 26.38
N PHE A 489 8.45 12.25 25.92
CA PHE A 489 9.14 11.71 24.74
C PHE A 489 9.62 10.27 24.95
N GLN A 490 9.89 9.88 26.19
CA GLN A 490 10.22 8.51 26.60
C GLN A 490 9.02 7.55 26.56
N ASP A 491 7.79 8.06 26.49
CA ASP A 491 6.61 7.23 26.22
C ASP A 491 6.47 6.90 24.72
N ILE A 492 7.16 7.63 23.84
CA ILE A 492 7.20 7.34 22.40
C ILE A 492 8.24 6.27 22.10
N THR A 493 9.42 6.34 22.71
CA THR A 493 10.56 5.48 22.38
C THR A 493 11.35 5.07 23.61
N ASP A 494 11.86 3.84 23.60
CA ASP A 494 12.82 3.30 24.57
C ASP A 494 14.29 3.71 24.29
N ASP A 495 14.56 4.38 23.16
CA ASP A 495 15.86 4.97 22.87
C ASP A 495 15.96 6.39 23.46
N LEU A 496 16.74 6.53 24.53
CA LEU A 496 16.91 7.81 25.23
C LEU A 496 17.52 8.91 24.34
N LYS A 497 18.36 8.56 23.37
CA LYS A 497 18.94 9.53 22.44
C LYS A 497 17.86 10.05 21.49
N VAL A 498 17.04 9.16 20.95
CA VAL A 498 15.91 9.56 20.09
C VAL A 498 14.91 10.41 20.89
N ALA A 499 14.61 10.06 22.13
CA ALA A 499 13.74 10.87 23.00
C ALA A 499 14.29 12.30 23.22
N GLU A 500 15.60 12.45 23.42
CA GLU A 500 16.26 13.75 23.53
C GLU A 500 16.21 14.55 22.22
N GLU A 501 16.51 13.91 21.08
CA GLU A 501 16.43 14.56 19.77
C GLU A 501 15.01 15.03 19.44
N LEU A 502 13.98 14.23 19.76
CA LEU A 502 12.58 14.63 19.65
C LEU A 502 12.27 15.83 20.54
N ASN A 503 12.68 15.79 21.81
CA ASN A 503 12.49 16.89 22.74
C ASN A 503 13.09 18.20 22.22
N GLU A 504 14.31 18.14 21.68
CA GLU A 504 14.96 19.31 21.09
C GLU A 504 14.25 19.79 19.82
N THR A 505 13.96 18.90 18.86
CA THR A 505 13.34 19.27 17.57
C THR A 505 11.94 19.85 17.76
N TYR A 506 11.18 19.36 18.73
CA TYR A 506 9.82 19.84 19.02
C TYR A 506 9.76 20.87 20.15
N SER A 507 10.90 21.43 20.58
CA SER A 507 10.96 22.45 21.64
C SER A 507 10.25 22.04 22.94
N GLY A 508 10.29 20.76 23.30
CA GLY A 508 9.61 20.20 24.46
C GLY A 508 8.09 20.01 24.32
N ASP A 509 7.49 20.37 23.18
CA ASP A 509 6.04 20.23 22.96
C ASP A 509 5.72 18.88 22.30
N ILE A 510 5.28 17.92 23.11
CA ILE A 510 4.93 16.58 22.63
C ILE A 510 3.71 16.56 21.70
N GLU A 511 2.81 17.54 21.79
CA GLU A 511 1.63 17.63 20.91
C GLU A 511 2.02 18.05 19.49
N MET A 512 3.23 18.60 19.33
CA MET A 512 3.79 19.01 18.05
C MET A 512 4.48 17.86 17.31
N VAL A 513 4.61 16.66 17.87
CA VAL A 513 5.26 15.53 17.16
C VAL A 513 4.47 15.15 15.91
N ASP A 514 5.11 15.25 14.74
CA ASP A 514 4.50 14.89 13.46
C ASP A 514 4.13 13.40 13.44
N LEU A 515 3.03 13.04 12.79
CA LEU A 515 2.55 11.65 12.75
C LEU A 515 3.62 10.68 12.22
N LEU A 516 4.25 11.01 11.09
CA LEU A 516 5.29 10.17 10.50
C LEU A 516 6.49 10.00 11.44
N VAL A 517 6.90 11.08 12.11
CA VAL A 517 8.03 11.04 13.06
C VAL A 517 7.69 10.15 14.25
N GLY A 518 6.52 10.34 14.87
CA GLY A 518 6.07 9.51 15.99
C GLY A 518 5.96 8.04 15.61
N CYS A 519 5.40 7.72 14.44
CA CYS A 519 5.33 6.34 13.94
C CYS A 519 6.70 5.70 13.67
N MET A 520 7.69 6.48 13.24
CA MET A 520 9.05 5.98 13.00
C MET A 520 9.84 5.85 14.30
N ALA A 521 9.57 6.70 15.30
CA ALA A 521 10.19 6.64 16.62
C ALA A 521 9.60 5.56 17.53
N GLU A 522 8.34 5.15 17.31
CA GLU A 522 7.60 4.31 18.26
C GLU A 522 8.33 3.00 18.59
N SER A 523 8.69 2.82 19.88
CA SER A 523 9.33 1.63 20.44
C SER A 523 9.12 1.50 21.96
N PRO A 524 9.12 0.27 22.53
CA PRO A 524 9.21 -1.02 21.86
C PRO A 524 7.93 -1.35 21.07
N ARG A 525 8.10 -1.97 19.90
CA ARG A 525 6.99 -2.39 19.04
C ARG A 525 6.46 -3.76 19.47
N PRO A 526 5.20 -4.11 19.13
CA PRO A 526 4.75 -5.49 19.17
C PRO A 526 5.76 -6.40 18.45
N THR A 527 6.00 -7.60 19.00
CA THR A 527 7.06 -8.48 18.50
C THR A 527 6.91 -8.74 16.99
N GLY A 528 8.01 -8.53 16.27
CA GLY A 528 8.14 -8.75 14.82
C GLY A 528 7.45 -7.72 13.93
N PHE A 529 6.91 -6.63 14.47
CA PHE A 529 6.35 -5.54 13.68
C PHE A 529 7.45 -4.70 13.03
N ALA A 530 7.34 -4.52 11.71
CA ALA A 530 8.20 -3.60 10.97
C ALA A 530 7.79 -2.13 11.11
N PHE A 531 6.57 -1.81 11.55
CA PHE A 531 6.07 -0.44 11.77
C PHE A 531 5.29 -0.31 13.10
N SER A 532 4.95 0.91 13.50
CA SER A 532 4.33 1.24 14.80
C SER A 532 2.96 0.58 15.06
N ASP A 533 2.61 0.40 16.34
CA ASP A 533 1.24 0.01 16.75
C ASP A 533 0.25 1.12 16.36
N THR A 534 0.65 2.40 16.40
CA THR A 534 -0.17 3.53 15.93
C THR A 534 -0.56 3.36 14.45
N ALA A 535 0.40 3.12 13.56
CA ALA A 535 0.10 2.83 12.16
C ALA A 535 -0.76 1.56 12.05
N PHE A 536 -0.44 0.51 12.80
CA PHE A 536 -1.22 -0.73 12.79
C PHE A 536 -2.70 -0.56 13.13
N ARG A 537 -3.10 0.36 14.02
CA ARG A 537 -4.54 0.62 14.28
C ARG A 537 -5.30 1.07 13.04
N LEU A 538 -4.68 1.90 12.20
CA LEU A 538 -5.27 2.31 10.92
C LEU A 538 -5.32 1.15 9.94
N PHE A 539 -4.29 0.31 9.88
CA PHE A 539 -4.29 -0.90 9.03
C PHE A 539 -5.37 -1.89 9.48
N LEU A 540 -5.54 -2.11 10.79
CA LEU A 540 -6.55 -3.00 11.36
C LEU A 540 -7.96 -2.65 10.84
N LEU A 541 -8.28 -1.35 10.81
CA LEU A 541 -9.52 -0.83 10.25
C LEU A 541 -9.53 -0.90 8.72
N MET A 542 -8.61 -0.19 8.07
CA MET A 542 -8.69 0.09 6.64
C MET A 542 -8.37 -1.13 5.78
N ALA A 543 -7.44 -2.01 6.19
CA ALA A 543 -7.15 -3.24 5.44
C ALA A 543 -8.36 -4.17 5.38
N THR A 544 -9.09 -4.31 6.50
CA THR A 544 -10.35 -5.06 6.53
C THR A 544 -11.41 -4.38 5.65
N ARG A 545 -11.52 -3.04 5.75
CA ARG A 545 -12.51 -2.24 5.03
C ARG A 545 -12.37 -2.32 3.51
N ARG A 546 -11.15 -2.39 2.96
CA ARG A 546 -10.90 -2.54 1.51
C ARG A 546 -11.60 -3.76 0.90
N PHE A 547 -11.77 -4.83 1.69
CA PHE A 547 -12.50 -6.03 1.26
C PHE A 547 -13.98 -5.94 1.55
N ARG A 548 -14.34 -5.59 2.81
CA ARG A 548 -15.74 -5.62 3.26
C ARG A 548 -16.63 -4.63 2.50
N ALA A 549 -16.06 -3.54 1.98
CA ALA A 549 -16.81 -2.54 1.23
C ALA A 549 -16.93 -2.84 -0.27
N ASP A 550 -16.16 -3.78 -0.81
CA ASP A 550 -16.08 -4.05 -2.25
C ASP A 550 -16.94 -5.26 -2.61
N ARG A 551 -17.92 -5.10 -3.50
CA ARG A 551 -18.83 -6.19 -3.88
C ARG A 551 -18.08 -7.39 -4.45
N PHE A 552 -16.98 -7.17 -5.17
CA PHE A 552 -16.27 -8.23 -5.89
C PHE A 552 -15.41 -9.08 -4.94
N TYR A 553 -15.16 -8.61 -3.72
CA TYR A 553 -14.61 -9.42 -2.64
C TYR A 553 -15.67 -9.95 -1.68
N THR A 554 -16.94 -9.58 -1.85
CA THR A 554 -18.04 -9.96 -0.96
C THR A 554 -19.13 -10.66 -1.77
N ASP A 555 -20.27 -10.02 -2.00
CA ASP A 555 -21.46 -10.65 -2.59
C ASP A 555 -21.21 -11.22 -4.00
N TYR A 556 -20.23 -10.68 -4.73
CA TYR A 556 -19.88 -11.04 -6.10
C TYR A 556 -18.61 -11.90 -6.19
N TYR A 557 -18.03 -12.30 -5.05
CA TYR A 557 -16.93 -13.27 -5.02
C TYR A 557 -17.48 -14.70 -5.18
N ASN A 558 -17.89 -15.05 -6.39
CA ASN A 558 -18.49 -16.33 -6.74
C ASN A 558 -18.16 -16.73 -8.19
N SER A 559 -18.40 -18.00 -8.54
CA SER A 559 -18.01 -18.54 -9.85
C SER A 559 -18.79 -17.98 -11.03
N ALA A 560 -19.99 -17.41 -10.83
CA ALA A 560 -20.70 -16.71 -11.90
C ALA A 560 -19.98 -15.41 -12.30
N THR A 561 -19.39 -14.73 -11.32
CA THR A 561 -18.60 -13.52 -11.56
C THR A 561 -17.16 -13.83 -11.94
N TYR A 562 -16.50 -14.80 -11.30
CA TYR A 562 -15.06 -15.06 -11.46
C TYR A 562 -14.71 -16.23 -12.39
N THR A 563 -15.68 -17.05 -12.81
CA THR A 563 -15.48 -18.43 -13.31
C THR A 563 -14.98 -19.39 -12.22
N VAL A 564 -15.08 -20.71 -12.45
CA VAL A 564 -14.55 -21.71 -11.50
C VAL A 564 -13.03 -21.68 -11.53
N GLU A 565 -12.46 -21.70 -12.73
CA GLU A 565 -11.02 -21.64 -12.98
C GLU A 565 -10.39 -20.38 -12.40
N GLY A 566 -11.11 -19.24 -12.47
CA GLY A 566 -10.65 -18.00 -11.88
C GLY A 566 -10.61 -18.02 -10.35
N LEU A 567 -11.61 -18.62 -9.69
CA LEU A 567 -11.57 -18.78 -8.23
C LEU A 567 -10.48 -19.77 -7.79
N ASP A 568 -10.30 -20.87 -8.52
CA ASP A 568 -9.22 -21.83 -8.26
C ASP A 568 -7.85 -21.16 -8.45
N TRP A 569 -7.68 -20.31 -9.47
CA TRP A 569 -6.47 -19.53 -9.67
C TRP A 569 -6.16 -18.62 -8.48
N VAL A 570 -7.15 -17.88 -7.98
CA VAL A 570 -6.99 -17.03 -6.78
C VAL A 570 -6.65 -17.89 -5.57
N LYS A 571 -7.33 -19.01 -5.38
CA LYS A 571 -7.14 -19.91 -4.23
C LYS A 571 -5.73 -20.52 -4.20
N ASP A 572 -5.17 -20.87 -5.35
CA ASP A 572 -3.89 -21.58 -5.42
C ASP A 572 -2.70 -20.62 -5.51
N ALA A 573 -2.92 -19.35 -5.87
CA ALA A 573 -1.84 -18.37 -5.98
C ALA A 573 -1.14 -18.09 -4.65
N THR A 574 0.18 -18.25 -4.66
CA THR A 574 1.18 -17.75 -3.71
C THR A 574 2.19 -16.90 -4.49
N MET A 575 2.95 -16.01 -3.84
CA MET A 575 3.95 -15.24 -4.58
C MET A 575 5.02 -16.18 -5.18
N SER A 576 5.39 -17.24 -4.45
CA SER A 576 6.28 -18.29 -4.96
C SER A 576 5.71 -18.98 -6.21
N SER A 577 4.43 -19.35 -6.22
CA SER A 577 3.83 -20.00 -7.40
C SER A 577 3.74 -19.06 -8.60
N VAL A 578 3.46 -17.77 -8.38
CA VAL A 578 3.45 -16.76 -9.46
C VAL A 578 4.85 -16.61 -10.03
N LEU A 579 5.87 -16.45 -9.19
CA LEU A 579 7.26 -16.37 -9.64
C LEU A 579 7.70 -17.62 -10.41
N GLN A 580 7.44 -18.82 -9.89
CA GLN A 580 7.81 -20.08 -10.54
C GLN A 580 7.09 -20.32 -11.88
N ARG A 581 5.84 -19.82 -12.02
CA ARG A 581 5.09 -19.93 -13.28
C ARG A 581 5.78 -19.19 -14.42
N HIS A 582 6.40 -18.04 -14.11
CA HIS A 582 7.04 -17.16 -15.10
C HIS A 582 8.55 -17.32 -15.19
N PHE A 583 9.17 -17.80 -14.11
CA PHE A 583 10.61 -17.95 -13.95
C PHE A 583 10.93 -19.28 -13.26
N PRO A 584 10.78 -20.43 -13.96
CA PRO A 584 11.00 -21.76 -13.37
C PRO A 584 12.40 -21.96 -12.79
N SER A 585 13.40 -21.22 -13.28
CA SER A 585 14.77 -21.24 -12.75
C SER A 585 14.88 -20.79 -11.29
N LEU A 586 13.88 -20.06 -10.76
CA LEU A 586 13.80 -19.70 -9.34
C LEU A 586 13.39 -20.87 -8.42
N GLU A 587 13.03 -22.04 -8.95
CA GLU A 587 12.58 -23.20 -8.16
C GLU A 587 13.55 -23.55 -7.02
N GLY A 588 14.85 -23.56 -7.30
CA GLY A 588 15.89 -23.85 -6.30
C GLY A 588 15.92 -22.81 -5.17
N ALA A 589 15.85 -21.52 -5.51
CA ALA A 589 15.87 -20.42 -4.53
C ALA A 589 14.60 -20.35 -3.68
N LEU A 590 13.47 -20.77 -4.24
CA LEU A 590 12.17 -20.80 -3.57
C LEU A 590 11.89 -22.10 -2.80
N ARG A 591 12.80 -23.09 -2.87
CA ARG A 591 12.63 -24.37 -2.17
C ARG A 591 12.59 -24.17 -0.67
N GLY A 592 11.46 -24.54 -0.05
CA GLY A 592 11.23 -24.37 1.38
C GLY A 592 10.89 -22.94 1.81
N VAL A 593 10.76 -21.99 0.87
CA VAL A 593 10.27 -20.64 1.15
C VAL A 593 8.75 -20.70 1.33
N THR A 594 8.30 -20.56 2.58
CA THR A 594 6.86 -20.58 2.92
C THR A 594 6.17 -19.24 2.69
N ASN A 595 6.93 -18.17 2.54
CA ASN A 595 6.43 -16.81 2.27
C ASN A 595 7.52 -16.05 1.49
N ALA A 596 7.24 -15.68 0.24
CA ALA A 596 8.24 -15.13 -0.65
C ALA A 596 8.69 -13.70 -0.29
N PHE A 597 8.05 -13.04 0.67
CA PHE A 597 8.45 -11.72 1.18
C PHE A 597 9.39 -11.78 2.38
N ARG A 598 9.67 -12.98 2.90
CA ARG A 598 10.73 -13.20 3.89
C ARG A 598 12.06 -13.43 3.16
N PRO A 599 13.21 -13.14 3.80
CA PRO A 599 14.52 -13.40 3.21
C PRO A 599 14.65 -14.84 2.72
N TRP A 600 14.97 -14.99 1.43
CA TRP A 600 15.28 -16.28 0.84
C TRP A 600 16.66 -16.70 1.32
N LYS A 601 16.86 -18.00 1.48
CA LYS A 601 18.19 -18.50 1.80
C LYS A 601 19.08 -18.30 0.58
N LEU A 602 20.27 -17.73 0.79
CA LEU A 602 21.37 -17.97 -0.14
C LEU A 602 21.48 -19.49 -0.25
N GLN A 603 21.39 -20.04 -1.46
CA GLN A 603 21.63 -21.48 -1.66
C GLN A 603 23.03 -21.73 -1.07
N GLN A 604 23.11 -22.41 0.08
CA GLN A 604 24.37 -22.93 0.59
C GLN A 604 24.44 -24.39 0.13
N GLU A 605 25.63 -24.82 -0.26
CA GLU A 605 25.94 -26.14 -0.83
C GLU A 605 25.25 -27.32 -0.12
#